data_AF-A0A661E6K2-F1
#
_entry.id   AF-A0A661E6K2-F1
#
_cell.length_a   1.000
_cell.length_b   1.000
_cell.length_c   1.000
_cell.angle_alpha   90.00
_cell.angle_beta   90.00
_cell.angle_gamma   90.00
#
_symmetry.space_group_name_H-M   'P 1'
#
loop_
_entity.id
_entity.type
_entity.pdbx_description
1 polymer ?
#
loop_
_entity_poly.entity_id
_entity_poly.type
_entity_poly.pdbx_seq_one_letter_code
_entity_poly.pdbx_strand_id
1 'polypeptide(L)'
;MKYESQAIAKLYFIAAIGLFAGQIIFGVILGLQYVMGDFLFPEIPFNVARMVHTNLLIVWLLFGFMGSAYFLVPEESGRELYAPWLAKLMFWIFLAAGVLTILGYLMVPYATLAEITMNDLLPTMGREFLEQPTITKIGIVIVALAFLFNIGMTILTGRKTVITVVLLTGLVGLAVFFLFSFYNPDNLVLDKYFWWFVVHLWVEGVWELIMAALLAYVLIKVTGVDREVIEKWLYIIIAMALISGLLGTGHHFFFIGTPDYWLWIGSVFSALEPIPFFMMTMFAFNVVKNRRRDHPNKVAVLWALGTAVMAFLGAGVWGFLHTLAPVNFYTHGT
;
A
#
# COMPACT_ATOMS: atom_id res chain seq x y z
N MET A 1 -11.56 -2.29 24.41
CA MET A 1 -10.45 -1.41 23.96
C MET A 1 -9.70 -0.98 25.20
N LYS A 2 -8.37 -0.95 25.16
CA LYS A 2 -7.54 -0.63 26.34
C LYS A 2 -7.27 0.88 26.44
N TYR A 3 -7.25 1.56 25.30
CA TYR A 3 -7.04 2.99 25.17
C TYR A 3 -8.23 3.61 24.43
N GLU A 4 -8.66 4.79 24.84
CA GLU A 4 -9.83 5.47 24.25
C GLU A 4 -9.57 5.88 22.80
N SER A 5 -8.35 6.31 22.50
CA SER A 5 -7.94 6.73 21.15
C SER A 5 -8.02 5.61 20.09
N GLN A 6 -8.02 4.33 20.50
CA GLN A 6 -8.21 3.19 19.58
C GLN A 6 -9.56 3.26 18.86
N ALA A 7 -10.57 3.91 19.44
CA ALA A 7 -11.88 4.04 18.81
C ALA A 7 -11.84 4.85 17.50
N ILE A 8 -10.81 5.68 17.29
CA ILE A 8 -10.62 6.46 16.05
C ILE A 8 -10.45 5.52 14.84
N ALA A 9 -9.83 4.36 15.04
CA ALA A 9 -9.66 3.37 13.98
C ALA A 9 -10.98 2.97 13.31
N LYS A 10 -12.11 3.02 14.04
CA LYS A 10 -13.43 2.71 13.47
C LYS A 10 -13.80 3.63 12.31
N LEU A 11 -13.51 4.92 12.42
CA LEU A 11 -13.80 5.90 11.35
C LEU A 11 -13.06 5.50 10.06
N TYR A 12 -11.77 5.20 10.21
CA TYR A 12 -10.90 4.78 9.12
C TYR A 12 -11.36 3.48 8.46
N PHE A 13 -11.72 2.47 9.26
CA PHE A 13 -12.22 1.20 8.72
C PHE A 13 -13.58 1.33 8.03
N ILE A 14 -14.49 2.16 8.55
CA ILE A 14 -15.78 2.43 7.90
C ILE A 14 -15.58 3.06 6.53
N ALA A 15 -14.71 4.08 6.44
CA ALA A 15 -14.37 4.70 5.17
C ALA A 15 -13.69 3.71 4.20
N ALA A 16 -12.74 2.91 4.69
CA ALA A 16 -12.06 1.90 3.89
C ALA A 16 -13.07 0.91 3.27
N ILE A 17 -14.02 0.40 4.05
CA ILE A 17 -15.05 -0.53 3.54
C ILE A 17 -15.95 0.14 2.49
N GLY A 18 -16.37 1.39 2.73
CA GLY A 18 -17.19 2.13 1.77
C GLY A 18 -16.47 2.38 0.43
N LEU A 19 -15.21 2.79 0.50
CA LEU A 19 -14.35 3.01 -0.67
C LEU A 19 -14.03 1.69 -1.40
N PHE A 20 -13.80 0.60 -0.65
CA PHE A 20 -13.60 -0.74 -1.23
C PHE A 20 -14.84 -1.22 -2.00
N ALA A 21 -16.04 -1.00 -1.46
CA ALA A 21 -17.28 -1.30 -2.19
C ALA A 21 -17.37 -0.50 -3.50
N GLY A 22 -17.01 0.79 -3.48
CA GLY A 22 -16.89 1.61 -4.69
C GLY A 22 -15.88 1.03 -5.69
N GLN A 23 -14.70 0.62 -5.22
CA GLN A 23 -13.67 0.01 -6.05
C GLN A 23 -14.20 -1.24 -6.78
N ILE A 24 -14.91 -2.12 -6.06
CA ILE A 24 -15.53 -3.33 -6.63
C ILE A 24 -16.53 -2.95 -7.73
N ILE A 25 -17.39 -1.96 -7.50
CA ILE A 25 -18.37 -1.51 -8.51
C ILE A 25 -17.67 -1.10 -9.80
N PHE A 26 -16.63 -0.26 -9.71
CA PHE A 26 -15.85 0.13 -10.90
C PHE A 26 -15.07 -1.04 -11.53
N GLY A 27 -14.65 -2.02 -10.73
CA GLY A 27 -14.03 -3.25 -11.25
C GLY A 27 -15.01 -4.10 -12.07
N VAL A 28 -16.26 -4.23 -11.60
CA VAL A 28 -17.34 -4.91 -12.34
C VAL A 28 -17.67 -4.15 -13.63
N ILE A 29 -17.73 -2.82 -13.58
CA ILE A 29 -17.94 -1.98 -14.78
C ILE A 29 -16.85 -2.25 -15.82
N LEU A 30 -15.57 -2.23 -15.42
CA LEU A 30 -14.45 -2.52 -16.32
C LEU A 30 -14.54 -3.93 -16.92
N GLY A 31 -14.87 -4.93 -16.09
CA GLY A 31 -15.09 -6.30 -16.56
C GLY A 31 -16.22 -6.40 -17.60
N LEU A 32 -17.32 -5.67 -17.39
CA LEU A 32 -18.43 -5.61 -18.35
C LEU A 32 -18.03 -4.88 -19.64
N GLN A 33 -17.21 -3.84 -19.56
CA GLN A 33 -16.72 -3.12 -20.75
C GLN A 33 -15.82 -3.99 -21.65
N TYR A 34 -15.11 -4.98 -21.09
CA TYR A 34 -14.39 -5.98 -21.91
C TYR A 34 -15.33 -6.92 -22.68
N VAL A 35 -16.54 -7.17 -22.16
CA VAL A 35 -17.54 -8.06 -22.79
C VAL A 35 -18.49 -7.27 -23.71
N MET A 36 -18.83 -6.05 -23.31
CA MET A 36 -19.75 -5.13 -23.98
C MET A 36 -19.07 -3.75 -24.10
N GLY A 37 -18.35 -3.52 -25.19
CA GLY A 37 -17.46 -2.36 -25.36
C GLY A 37 -18.12 -0.99 -25.11
N ASP A 38 -19.38 -0.81 -25.51
CA ASP A 38 -20.11 0.46 -25.39
C ASP A 38 -20.86 0.62 -24.05
N PHE A 39 -20.71 -0.32 -23.13
CA PHE A 39 -21.39 -0.25 -21.83
C PHE A 39 -20.97 1.01 -21.05
N LEU A 40 -21.96 1.87 -20.74
CA LEU A 40 -21.81 3.17 -20.07
C LEU A 40 -21.03 4.24 -20.85
N PHE A 41 -20.74 4.02 -22.13
CA PHE A 41 -20.18 5.05 -22.99
C PHE A 41 -21.29 5.98 -23.53
N PRO A 42 -21.09 7.32 -23.59
CA PRO A 42 -19.88 8.08 -23.26
C PRO A 42 -19.76 8.55 -21.80
N GLU A 43 -20.73 8.28 -20.93
CA GLU A 43 -20.82 8.85 -19.58
C GLU A 43 -19.69 8.40 -18.65
N ILE A 44 -19.29 7.12 -18.72
CA ILE A 44 -18.18 6.54 -17.95
C ILE A 44 -17.31 5.70 -18.90
N PRO A 45 -16.39 6.34 -19.65
CA PRO A 45 -15.51 5.63 -20.57
C PRO A 45 -14.47 4.80 -19.81
N PHE A 46 -13.92 3.79 -20.46
CA PHE A 46 -13.01 2.80 -19.86
C PHE A 46 -11.82 3.43 -19.13
N ASN A 47 -11.18 4.45 -19.72
CA ASN A 47 -10.05 5.14 -19.11
C ASN A 47 -10.42 5.85 -17.80
N VAL A 48 -11.62 6.42 -17.71
CA VAL A 48 -12.14 7.06 -16.48
C VAL A 48 -12.49 6.00 -15.44
N ALA A 49 -13.21 4.94 -15.84
CA ALA A 49 -13.52 3.82 -14.95
C ALA A 49 -12.25 3.18 -14.36
N ARG A 50 -11.21 3.00 -15.19
CA ARG A 50 -9.92 2.45 -14.79
C ARG A 50 -9.23 3.35 -13.78
N MET A 51 -9.17 4.65 -14.06
CA MET A 51 -8.56 5.65 -13.19
C MET A 51 -9.26 5.68 -11.81
N VAL A 52 -10.60 5.64 -11.78
CA VAL A 52 -11.35 5.59 -10.52
C VAL A 52 -11.08 4.28 -9.78
N HIS A 53 -11.07 3.14 -10.47
CA HIS A 53 -10.82 1.83 -9.87
C HIS A 53 -9.44 1.74 -9.21
N THR A 54 -8.37 2.13 -9.92
CA THR A 54 -6.99 2.03 -9.43
C THR A 54 -6.70 3.05 -8.33
N ASN A 55 -7.25 4.26 -8.40
CA ASN A 55 -7.09 5.25 -7.33
C ASN A 55 -7.87 4.84 -6.07
N LEU A 56 -9.08 4.31 -6.23
CA LEU A 56 -9.85 3.77 -5.08
C LEU A 56 -9.09 2.66 -4.37
N LEU A 57 -8.46 1.74 -5.11
CA LEU A 57 -7.61 0.67 -4.56
C LEU A 57 -6.58 1.22 -3.58
N ILE A 58 -5.85 2.26 -3.99
CA ILE A 58 -4.80 2.88 -3.15
C ILE A 58 -5.43 3.55 -1.93
N VAL A 59 -6.45 4.37 -2.13
CA VAL A 59 -7.01 5.21 -1.07
C VAL A 59 -7.65 4.35 0.03
N TRP A 60 -8.43 3.33 -0.29
CA TRP A 60 -9.06 2.51 0.74
C TRP A 60 -8.03 1.69 1.54
N LEU A 61 -6.96 1.22 0.90
CA LEU A 61 -5.84 0.54 1.56
C LEU A 61 -5.12 1.48 2.53
N LEU A 62 -4.87 2.74 2.14
CA LEU A 62 -4.30 3.75 3.04
C LEU A 62 -5.19 4.00 4.26
N PHE A 63 -6.51 4.12 4.08
CA PHE A 63 -7.44 4.19 5.23
C PHE A 63 -7.34 2.94 6.13
N GLY A 64 -7.23 1.75 5.53
CA GLY A 64 -7.04 0.50 6.26
C GLY A 64 -5.76 0.47 7.09
N PHE A 65 -4.62 0.86 6.51
CA PHE A 65 -3.33 0.93 7.22
C PHE A 65 -3.33 1.99 8.32
N MET A 66 -3.86 3.19 8.04
CA MET A 66 -3.98 4.25 9.04
C MET A 66 -4.86 3.81 10.21
N GLY A 67 -6.03 3.23 9.92
CA GLY A 67 -6.93 2.69 10.94
C GLY A 67 -6.26 1.61 11.78
N SER A 68 -5.54 0.69 11.14
CA SER A 68 -4.81 -0.39 11.83
C SER A 68 -3.71 0.16 12.73
N ALA A 69 -2.91 1.12 12.26
CA ALA A 69 -1.87 1.76 13.07
C ALA A 69 -2.47 2.52 14.27
N TYR A 70 -3.54 3.30 14.07
CA TYR A 70 -4.22 4.00 15.17
C TYR A 70 -4.84 3.05 16.20
N PHE A 71 -5.19 1.82 15.80
CA PHE A 71 -5.66 0.80 16.73
C PHE A 71 -4.51 0.16 17.52
N LEU A 72 -3.44 -0.27 16.85
CA LEU A 72 -2.40 -1.09 17.48
C LEU A 72 -1.34 -0.26 18.24
N VAL A 73 -0.97 0.91 17.72
CA VAL A 73 0.16 1.70 18.24
C VAL A 73 -0.06 2.14 19.70
N PRO A 74 -1.26 2.61 20.11
CA PRO A 74 -1.50 2.92 21.52
C PRO A 74 -1.20 1.75 22.46
N GLU A 75 -1.57 0.54 22.03
CA GLU A 75 -1.36 -0.66 22.83
C GLU A 75 0.10 -1.08 22.90
N GLU A 76 0.79 -1.08 21.76
CA GLU A 76 2.21 -1.42 21.67
C GLU A 76 3.09 -0.42 22.41
N SER A 77 2.74 0.87 22.33
CA SER A 77 3.46 1.96 22.98
C SER A 77 3.04 2.20 24.42
N GLY A 78 1.99 1.54 24.89
CA GLY A 78 1.53 1.60 26.28
C GLY A 78 0.91 2.94 26.67
N ARG A 79 0.42 3.73 25.71
CA ARG A 79 -0.13 5.08 25.94
C ARG A 79 -1.18 5.46 24.91
N GLU A 80 -1.96 6.50 25.18
CA GLU A 80 -2.84 7.10 24.18
C GLU A 80 -2.06 7.70 22.98
N LEU A 81 -2.74 7.82 21.84
CA LEU A 81 -2.21 8.56 20.68
C LEU A 81 -1.78 9.98 21.11
N TYR A 82 -0.67 10.46 20.55
CA TYR A 82 -0.10 11.77 20.85
C TYR A 82 -1.07 12.92 20.52
N ALA A 83 -1.73 12.85 19.36
CA ALA A 83 -2.70 13.86 18.92
C ALA A 83 -3.97 13.18 18.35
N PRO A 84 -4.90 12.69 19.19
CA PRO A 84 -6.12 12.01 18.72
C PRO A 84 -7.02 12.93 17.87
N TRP A 85 -7.03 14.22 18.16
CA TRP A 85 -7.79 15.21 17.38
C TRP A 85 -7.23 15.36 15.95
N LEU A 86 -5.91 15.29 15.78
CA LEU A 86 -5.24 15.41 14.49
C LEU A 86 -5.60 14.23 13.59
N ALA A 87 -5.69 13.03 14.15
CA ALA A 87 -6.16 11.85 13.42
C ALA A 87 -7.59 12.06 12.89
N LYS A 88 -8.52 12.57 13.71
CA LYS A 88 -9.89 12.85 13.27
C LYS A 88 -9.97 13.96 12.22
N LEU A 89 -9.15 15.01 12.35
CA LEU A 89 -9.12 16.10 11.38
C LEU A 89 -8.58 15.61 10.03
N MET A 90 -7.43 14.92 10.04
CA MET A 90 -6.82 14.38 8.83
C MET A 90 -7.70 13.32 8.17
N PHE A 91 -8.47 12.54 8.93
CA PHE A 91 -9.48 11.62 8.39
C PHE A 91 -10.46 12.36 7.46
N TRP A 92 -11.09 13.44 7.94
CA TRP A 92 -12.09 14.17 7.16
C TRP A 92 -11.48 14.89 5.97
N ILE A 93 -10.30 15.49 6.14
CA ILE A 93 -9.58 16.14 5.05
C ILE A 93 -9.24 15.13 3.96
N PHE A 94 -8.70 13.98 4.33
CA PHE A 94 -8.30 12.95 3.37
C PHE A 94 -9.51 12.34 2.66
N LEU A 95 -10.59 12.08 3.38
CA LEU A 95 -11.82 11.54 2.82
C LEU A 95 -12.46 12.53 1.83
N ALA A 96 -12.56 13.80 2.22
CA ALA A 96 -13.10 14.84 1.36
C ALA A 96 -12.24 15.02 0.09
N ALA A 97 -10.92 15.08 0.23
CA ALA A 97 -9.99 15.19 -0.90
C ALA A 97 -10.10 13.98 -1.86
N GLY A 98 -10.19 12.77 -1.32
CA GLY A 98 -10.38 11.54 -2.11
C GLY A 98 -11.70 11.55 -2.89
N VAL A 99 -12.82 11.89 -2.22
CA VAL A 99 -14.14 11.98 -2.86
C VAL A 99 -14.15 13.07 -3.93
N LEU A 100 -13.62 14.27 -3.64
CA LEU A 100 -13.56 15.36 -4.61
C LEU A 100 -12.71 14.99 -5.84
N THR A 101 -11.63 14.23 -5.65
CA THR A 101 -10.78 13.77 -6.75
C THR A 101 -11.52 12.78 -7.65
N ILE A 102 -12.24 11.82 -7.06
CA ILE A 102 -13.06 10.86 -7.83
C ILE A 102 -14.20 11.58 -8.56
N LEU A 103 -14.89 12.52 -7.89
CA LEU A 103 -15.91 13.33 -8.54
C LEU A 103 -15.31 14.17 -9.67
N GLY A 104 -14.10 14.71 -9.51
CA GLY A 104 -13.39 15.41 -10.57
C GLY A 104 -13.17 14.54 -11.81
N TYR A 105 -12.82 13.26 -11.63
CA TYR A 105 -12.69 12.32 -12.76
C TYR A 105 -14.00 12.01 -13.48
N LEU A 106 -15.11 11.98 -12.74
CA LEU A 106 -16.42 11.58 -13.26
C LEU A 106 -17.23 12.75 -13.84
N MET A 107 -17.02 13.97 -13.35
CA MET A 107 -17.89 15.11 -13.66
C MET A 107 -17.33 16.02 -14.76
N VAL A 108 -16.03 15.99 -15.02
CA VAL A 108 -15.40 16.83 -16.05
C VAL A 108 -14.37 16.03 -16.85
N PRO A 109 -14.13 16.41 -18.12
CA PRO A 109 -13.02 15.84 -18.89
C PRO A 109 -11.68 16.00 -18.15
N TYR A 110 -10.81 15.00 -18.26
CA TYR A 110 -9.52 15.00 -17.56
C TYR A 110 -8.63 16.21 -17.92
N ALA A 111 -8.71 16.68 -19.18
CA ALA A 111 -8.02 17.90 -19.62
C ALA A 111 -8.56 19.15 -18.90
N THR A 112 -9.87 19.29 -18.77
CA THR A 112 -10.50 20.37 -18.01
C THR A 112 -10.13 20.29 -16.53
N LEU A 113 -10.07 19.07 -15.95
CA LEU A 113 -9.59 18.88 -14.58
C LEU A 113 -8.14 19.37 -14.42
N ALA A 114 -7.27 19.08 -15.38
CA ALA A 114 -5.88 19.54 -15.36
C ALA A 114 -5.78 21.08 -15.44
N GLU A 115 -6.60 21.71 -16.28
CA GLU A 115 -6.66 23.18 -16.42
C GLU A 115 -7.14 23.85 -15.12
N ILE A 116 -8.30 23.44 -14.59
CA ILE A 116 -8.88 24.06 -13.38
C ILE A 116 -8.04 23.82 -12.12
N THR A 117 -7.21 22.77 -12.12
CA THR A 117 -6.28 22.48 -11.01
C THR A 117 -4.87 23.00 -11.26
N MET A 118 -4.69 23.80 -12.32
CA MET A 118 -3.43 24.49 -12.66
C MET A 118 -2.24 23.54 -12.84
N ASN A 119 -2.46 22.39 -13.48
CA ASN A 119 -1.41 21.40 -13.70
C ASN A 119 -0.22 21.95 -14.51
N ASP A 120 -0.40 23.01 -15.30
CA ASP A 120 0.69 23.66 -16.06
C ASP A 120 1.78 24.29 -15.17
N LEU A 121 1.46 24.64 -13.91
CA LEU A 121 2.44 25.20 -12.98
C LEU A 121 3.42 24.16 -12.44
N LEU A 122 2.93 22.94 -12.21
CA LEU A 122 3.72 21.82 -11.73
C LEU A 122 3.07 20.53 -12.27
N PRO A 123 3.46 20.09 -13.48
CA PRO A 123 2.79 19.01 -14.18
C PRO A 123 3.14 17.68 -13.53
N THR A 124 2.17 17.06 -12.84
CA THR A 124 2.38 15.74 -12.20
C THR A 124 1.31 14.72 -12.56
N MET A 125 0.26 15.15 -13.28
CA MET A 125 -0.88 14.36 -13.73
C MET A 125 -0.55 13.50 -14.96
N GLY A 126 -1.46 12.61 -15.36
CA GLY A 126 -1.35 11.82 -16.60
C GLY A 126 -0.46 10.58 -16.51
N ARG A 127 -0.03 10.19 -15.31
CA ARG A 127 0.75 8.98 -15.05
C ARG A 127 -0.10 7.99 -14.26
N GLU A 128 -0.09 6.74 -14.66
CA GLU A 128 -0.85 5.68 -14.00
C GLU A 128 -0.55 5.61 -12.49
N PHE A 129 -1.56 5.39 -11.66
CA PHE A 129 -1.53 5.46 -10.19
C PHE A 129 -1.23 6.85 -9.59
N LEU A 130 -0.90 7.84 -10.44
CA LEU A 130 -0.56 9.22 -10.09
C LEU A 130 -1.41 10.23 -10.86
N GLU A 131 -2.65 9.86 -11.21
CA GLU A 131 -3.57 10.65 -12.03
C GLU A 131 -4.21 11.83 -11.28
N GLN A 132 -4.13 11.86 -9.96
CA GLN A 132 -4.71 12.91 -9.12
C GLN A 132 -4.04 14.27 -9.34
N PRO A 133 -4.81 15.38 -9.25
CA PRO A 133 -4.26 16.72 -9.35
C PRO A 133 -3.07 16.97 -8.43
N THR A 134 -2.14 17.82 -8.85
CA THR A 134 -0.95 18.18 -8.05
C THR A 134 -1.35 18.71 -6.66
N ILE A 135 -2.42 19.51 -6.57
CA ILE A 135 -2.96 19.99 -5.30
C ILE A 135 -3.42 18.84 -4.38
N THR A 136 -4.00 17.77 -4.94
CA THR A 136 -4.39 16.59 -4.19
C THR A 136 -3.16 15.81 -3.73
N LYS A 137 -2.12 15.66 -4.57
CA LYS A 137 -0.85 15.04 -4.17
C LYS A 137 -0.21 15.77 -2.99
N ILE A 138 -0.22 17.10 -2.99
CA ILE A 138 0.25 17.91 -1.85
C ILE A 138 -0.58 17.62 -0.59
N GLY A 139 -1.91 17.55 -0.73
CA GLY A 139 -2.79 17.14 0.36
C GLY A 139 -2.46 15.76 0.93
N ILE A 140 -2.17 14.78 0.07
CA ILE A 140 -1.73 13.43 0.47
C ILE A 140 -0.44 13.50 1.29
N VAL A 141 0.56 14.29 0.86
CA VAL A 141 1.81 14.50 1.63
C VAL A 141 1.51 15.08 3.01
N ILE A 142 0.67 16.10 3.10
CA ILE A 142 0.30 16.73 4.38
C ILE A 142 -0.35 15.71 5.32
N VAL A 143 -1.30 14.92 4.81
CA VAL A 143 -1.98 13.87 5.58
C VAL A 143 -1.00 12.79 6.03
N ALA A 144 -0.12 12.34 5.14
CA ALA A 144 0.89 11.32 5.44
C ALA A 144 1.89 11.80 6.50
N LEU A 145 2.35 13.06 6.42
CA LEU A 145 3.26 13.64 7.40
C LEU A 145 2.59 13.87 8.75
N ALA A 146 1.33 14.34 8.77
CA ALA A 146 0.57 14.48 10.01
C ALA A 146 0.32 13.13 10.69
N PHE A 147 0.05 12.09 9.89
CA PHE A 147 -0.09 10.72 10.36
C PHE A 147 1.23 10.17 10.93
N LEU A 148 2.32 10.31 10.17
CA LEU A 148 3.66 9.90 10.59
C LEU A 148 4.09 10.62 11.87
N PHE A 149 3.83 11.92 11.97
CA PHE A 149 4.08 12.68 13.20
C PHE A 149 3.30 12.12 14.39
N ASN A 150 1.99 11.88 14.23
CA ASN A 150 1.15 11.40 15.31
C ASN A 150 1.56 10.00 15.80
N ILE A 151 1.75 9.05 14.88
CA ILE A 151 2.21 7.69 15.20
C ILE A 151 3.64 7.72 15.73
N GLY A 152 4.54 8.44 15.07
CA GLY A 152 5.93 8.60 15.45
C GLY A 152 6.08 9.16 16.85
N MET A 153 5.40 10.25 17.19
CA MET A 153 5.43 10.80 18.54
C MET A 153 4.82 9.86 19.58
N THR A 154 3.76 9.12 19.23
CA THR A 154 3.18 8.10 20.13
C THR A 154 4.20 7.00 20.46
N ILE A 155 4.97 6.54 19.47
CA ILE A 155 6.02 5.53 19.65
C ILE A 155 7.24 6.11 20.39
N LEU A 156 7.71 7.30 20.00
CA LEU A 156 8.90 7.93 20.55
C LEU A 156 8.74 8.30 22.02
N THR A 157 7.55 8.76 22.41
CA THR A 157 7.19 9.12 23.80
C THR A 157 6.57 7.96 24.58
N GLY A 158 6.55 6.75 24.02
CA GLY A 158 6.05 5.53 24.64
C GLY A 158 7.05 4.38 24.56
N ARG A 159 6.53 3.16 24.76
CA ARG A 159 7.30 1.93 24.58
C ARG A 159 7.59 1.71 23.10
N LYS A 160 8.84 1.33 22.82
CA LYS A 160 9.30 0.91 21.50
C LYS A 160 9.40 -0.61 21.49
N THR A 161 8.85 -1.20 20.45
CA THR A 161 8.89 -2.64 20.17
C THR A 161 9.34 -2.88 18.74
N VAL A 162 9.75 -4.10 18.40
CA VAL A 162 10.19 -4.40 17.02
C VAL A 162 9.09 -4.06 16.03
N ILE A 163 7.85 -4.42 16.34
CA ILE A 163 6.67 -4.11 15.51
C ILE A 163 6.55 -2.61 15.27
N THR A 164 6.61 -1.80 16.32
CA THR A 164 6.46 -0.34 16.16
C THR A 164 7.63 0.30 15.42
N VAL A 165 8.83 -0.23 15.59
CA VAL A 165 10.03 0.26 14.88
C VAL A 165 9.91 -0.07 13.39
N VAL A 166 9.56 -1.31 13.04
CA VAL A 166 9.33 -1.73 11.65
C VAL A 166 8.21 -0.91 11.03
N LEU A 167 7.08 -0.78 11.73
CA LEU A 167 5.96 0.03 11.27
C LEU A 167 6.41 1.46 10.99
N LEU A 168 7.15 2.08 11.92
CA LEU A 168 7.65 3.44 11.76
C LEU A 168 8.62 3.56 10.57
N THR A 169 9.51 2.58 10.35
CA THR A 169 10.38 2.52 9.17
C THR A 169 9.55 2.49 7.88
N GLY A 170 8.52 1.64 7.82
CA GLY A 170 7.58 1.61 6.70
C GLY A 170 6.87 2.96 6.52
N LEU A 171 6.34 3.57 7.58
CA LEU A 171 5.65 4.87 7.49
C LEU A 171 6.57 6.02 7.04
N VAL A 172 7.85 5.99 7.43
CA VAL A 172 8.85 6.94 6.92
C VAL A 172 9.10 6.70 5.43
N GLY A 173 9.29 5.44 5.02
CA GLY A 173 9.38 5.08 3.60
C GLY A 173 8.15 5.53 2.80
N LEU A 174 6.96 5.41 3.38
CA LEU A 174 5.70 5.83 2.77
C LEU A 174 5.71 7.34 2.49
N ALA A 175 6.20 8.15 3.44
CA ALA A 175 6.31 9.58 3.23
C ALA A 175 7.39 9.94 2.19
N VAL A 176 8.56 9.28 2.25
CA VAL A 176 9.73 9.61 1.41
C VAL A 176 9.49 9.20 -0.04
N PHE A 177 9.14 7.94 -0.29
CA PHE A 177 9.03 7.45 -1.67
C PHE A 177 7.85 8.07 -2.43
N PHE A 178 6.80 8.53 -1.74
CA PHE A 178 5.72 9.28 -2.40
C PHE A 178 6.19 10.64 -2.97
N LEU A 179 7.29 11.23 -2.48
CA LEU A 179 7.80 12.49 -3.01
C LEU A 179 8.26 12.38 -4.47
N PHE A 180 8.63 11.17 -4.93
CA PHE A 180 8.92 10.92 -6.35
C PHE A 180 7.69 11.14 -7.25
N SER A 181 6.47 11.18 -6.69
CA SER A 181 5.27 11.56 -7.44
C SER A 181 5.28 13.02 -7.94
N PHE A 182 6.18 13.87 -7.44
CA PHE A 182 6.36 15.23 -7.94
C PHE A 182 7.49 15.35 -8.98
N TYR A 183 8.35 14.33 -9.09
CA TYR A 183 9.39 14.31 -10.09
C TYR A 183 8.82 13.82 -11.41
N ASN A 184 8.73 14.71 -12.40
CA ASN A 184 8.19 14.44 -13.73
C ASN A 184 9.18 14.97 -14.81
N PRO A 185 10.23 14.20 -15.14
CA PRO A 185 11.20 14.60 -16.14
C PRO A 185 10.66 14.42 -17.57
N ASP A 186 11.14 15.25 -18.51
CA ASP A 186 10.74 15.17 -19.93
C ASP A 186 11.15 13.84 -20.60
N ASN A 187 12.23 13.23 -20.10
CA ASN A 187 12.70 11.94 -20.61
C ASN A 187 11.81 10.81 -20.07
N LEU A 188 11.09 10.14 -20.98
CA LEU A 188 10.15 9.07 -20.63
C LEU A 188 10.81 7.90 -19.88
N VAL A 189 12.03 7.51 -20.23
CA VAL A 189 12.77 6.44 -19.53
C VAL A 189 13.02 6.84 -18.08
N LEU A 190 13.44 8.08 -17.88
CA LEU A 190 13.71 8.63 -16.55
C LEU A 190 12.42 8.81 -15.73
N ASP A 191 11.32 9.23 -16.36
CA ASP A 191 10.00 9.28 -15.70
C ASP A 191 9.60 7.88 -15.23
N LYS A 192 9.62 6.88 -16.12
CA LYS A 192 9.26 5.50 -15.76
C LYS A 192 10.18 4.92 -14.70
N TYR A 193 11.47 5.21 -14.73
CA TYR A 193 12.40 4.78 -13.70
C TYR A 193 12.00 5.24 -12.29
N PHE A 194 11.72 6.53 -12.11
CA PHE A 194 11.33 7.08 -10.81
C PHE A 194 9.84 6.87 -10.48
N TRP A 195 9.00 6.67 -11.49
CA TRP A 195 7.61 6.25 -11.29
C TRP A 195 7.56 4.89 -10.57
N TRP A 196 8.44 3.95 -10.90
CA TRP A 196 8.55 2.68 -10.16
C TRP A 196 9.04 2.84 -8.72
N PHE A 197 9.64 3.97 -8.33
CA PHE A 197 9.91 4.24 -6.92
C PHE A 197 8.61 4.50 -6.15
N VAL A 198 7.57 4.99 -6.82
CA VAL A 198 6.23 5.20 -6.23
C VAL A 198 5.33 4.00 -6.41
N VAL A 199 5.52 3.17 -7.44
CA VAL A 199 4.66 1.99 -7.63
C VAL A 199 5.26 0.76 -6.97
N HIS A 200 6.51 0.41 -7.25
CA HIS A 200 7.13 -0.77 -6.66
C HIS A 200 7.65 -0.47 -5.25
N LEU A 201 8.58 0.48 -5.08
CA LEU A 201 9.19 0.69 -3.75
C LEU A 201 8.20 1.23 -2.71
N TRP A 202 7.32 2.17 -3.09
CA TRP A 202 6.35 2.74 -2.17
C TRP A 202 5.13 1.86 -1.92
N VAL A 203 4.61 1.12 -2.91
CA VAL A 203 3.50 0.18 -2.67
C VAL A 203 4.06 -1.14 -2.17
N GLU A 204 4.77 -1.89 -3.02
CA GLU A 204 5.25 -3.24 -2.70
C GLU A 204 6.26 -3.21 -1.54
N GLY A 205 7.39 -2.52 -1.71
CA GLY A 205 8.46 -2.50 -0.71
C GLY A 205 8.00 -1.97 0.64
N VAL A 206 7.40 -0.78 0.68
CA VAL A 206 7.02 -0.13 1.94
C VAL A 206 5.75 -0.72 2.56
N TRP A 207 4.72 -1.04 1.77
CA TRP A 207 3.47 -1.56 2.36
C TRP A 207 3.66 -2.97 2.88
N GLU A 208 4.61 -3.74 2.35
CA GLU A 208 5.03 -5.01 2.94
C GLU A 208 5.56 -4.85 4.36
N LEU A 209 6.41 -3.85 4.62
CA LEU A 209 6.92 -3.59 5.97
C LEU A 209 5.77 -3.25 6.93
N ILE A 210 4.83 -2.42 6.48
CA ILE A 210 3.64 -2.05 7.24
C ILE A 210 2.81 -3.33 7.49
N MET A 211 2.46 -4.07 6.45
CA MET A 211 1.68 -5.30 6.53
C MET A 211 2.32 -6.33 7.45
N ALA A 212 3.64 -6.56 7.36
CA ALA A 212 4.36 -7.50 8.19
C ALA A 212 4.29 -7.11 9.68
N ALA A 213 4.42 -5.82 10.00
CA ALA A 213 4.24 -5.32 11.36
C ALA A 213 2.80 -5.51 11.86
N LEU A 214 1.80 -5.18 11.02
CA LEU A 214 0.38 -5.38 11.34
C LEU A 214 0.06 -6.87 11.58
N LEU A 215 0.53 -7.74 10.71
CA LEU A 215 0.33 -9.19 10.78
C LEU A 215 1.00 -9.77 12.03
N ALA A 216 2.24 -9.37 12.32
CA ALA A 216 2.95 -9.78 13.53
C ALA A 216 2.18 -9.38 14.80
N TYR A 217 1.64 -8.16 14.85
CA TYR A 217 0.79 -7.71 15.96
C TYR A 217 -0.45 -8.58 16.08
N VAL A 218 -1.19 -8.81 14.99
CA VAL A 218 -2.39 -9.67 15.00
C VAL A 218 -2.04 -11.07 15.50
N LEU A 219 -0.97 -11.69 15.00
CA LEU A 219 -0.53 -13.02 15.40
C LEU A 219 -0.19 -13.11 16.89
N ILE A 220 0.50 -12.12 17.46
CA ILE A 220 0.74 -12.04 18.92
C ILE A 220 -0.58 -12.04 19.67
N LYS A 221 -1.53 -11.19 19.25
CA LYS A 221 -2.82 -11.03 19.92
C LYS A 221 -3.68 -12.29 19.87
N VAL A 222 -3.75 -12.95 18.73
CA VAL A 222 -4.67 -14.07 18.51
C VAL A 222 -4.12 -15.43 18.93
N THR A 223 -2.80 -15.60 18.97
CA THR A 223 -2.19 -16.91 19.29
C THR A 223 -1.64 -17.00 20.71
N GLY A 224 -1.24 -15.87 21.31
CA GLY A 224 -0.56 -15.86 22.61
C GLY A 224 0.83 -16.52 22.60
N VAL A 225 1.42 -16.73 21.41
CA VAL A 225 2.82 -17.17 21.28
C VAL A 225 3.75 -16.07 21.77
N ASP A 226 4.90 -16.48 22.33
CA ASP A 226 5.89 -15.54 22.86
C ASP A 226 6.34 -14.55 21.78
N ARG A 227 6.29 -13.28 22.16
CA ARG A 227 6.62 -12.15 21.28
C ARG A 227 8.01 -12.28 20.67
N GLU A 228 8.98 -12.78 21.44
CA GLU A 228 10.35 -12.98 20.97
C GLU A 228 10.43 -13.87 19.72
N VAL A 229 9.60 -14.93 19.64
CA VAL A 229 9.56 -15.79 18.46
C VAL A 229 9.06 -15.00 17.26
N ILE A 230 7.96 -14.27 17.42
CA ILE A 230 7.33 -13.52 16.34
C ILE A 230 8.22 -12.38 15.84
N GLU A 231 8.90 -11.68 16.75
CA GLU A 231 9.80 -10.58 16.40
C GLU A 231 11.07 -11.07 15.67
N LYS A 232 11.63 -12.23 16.04
CA LYS A 232 12.76 -12.84 15.30
C LYS A 232 12.38 -13.16 13.86
N TRP A 233 11.20 -13.74 13.64
CA TRP A 233 10.68 -14.00 12.30
C TRP A 233 10.43 -12.73 11.51
N LEU A 234 9.85 -11.72 12.16
CA LEU A 234 9.62 -10.41 11.55
C LEU A 234 10.92 -9.80 11.01
N TYR A 235 12.01 -9.83 11.80
CA TYR A 235 13.31 -9.35 11.35
C TYR A 235 13.82 -10.07 10.10
N ILE A 236 13.73 -11.41 10.07
CA ILE A 236 14.22 -12.18 8.94
C ILE A 236 13.40 -11.88 7.68
N ILE A 237 12.06 -11.83 7.81
CA ILE A 237 11.17 -11.53 6.68
C ILE A 237 11.46 -10.14 6.10
N ILE A 238 11.62 -9.13 6.95
CA ILE A 238 11.92 -7.76 6.50
C ILE A 238 13.30 -7.66 5.88
N ALA A 239 14.31 -8.29 6.48
CA ALA A 239 15.65 -8.28 5.91
C ALA A 239 15.65 -8.89 4.51
N MET A 240 14.98 -10.02 4.32
CA MET A 240 14.84 -10.66 3.01
C MET A 240 14.06 -9.77 2.04
N ALA A 241 12.93 -9.21 2.45
CA ALA A 241 12.11 -8.32 1.63
C ALA A 241 12.89 -7.07 1.16
N LEU A 242 13.67 -6.44 2.04
CA LEU A 242 14.48 -5.28 1.66
C LEU A 242 15.65 -5.66 0.74
N ILE A 243 16.33 -6.78 1.00
CA ILE A 243 17.45 -7.24 0.17
C ILE A 243 16.97 -7.61 -1.24
N SER A 244 15.83 -8.30 -1.36
CA SER A 244 15.27 -8.67 -2.65
C SER A 244 14.58 -7.49 -3.33
N GLY A 245 13.63 -6.83 -2.68
CA GLY A 245 12.74 -5.84 -3.31
C GLY A 245 13.43 -4.54 -3.74
N LEU A 246 14.44 -4.06 -3.01
CA LEU A 246 15.13 -2.81 -3.38
C LEU A 246 15.81 -2.89 -4.75
N LEU A 247 16.51 -3.99 -5.03
CA LEU A 247 17.16 -4.24 -6.32
C LEU A 247 16.24 -4.98 -7.29
N GLY A 248 15.26 -5.71 -6.77
CA GLY A 248 14.25 -6.44 -7.53
C GLY A 248 13.28 -5.53 -8.26
N THR A 249 13.13 -4.26 -7.84
CA THR A 249 12.53 -3.17 -8.64
C THR A 249 13.09 -3.15 -10.08
N GLY A 250 14.33 -3.61 -10.27
CA GLY A 250 14.96 -3.78 -11.59
C GLY A 250 14.15 -4.60 -12.60
N HIS A 251 13.26 -5.50 -12.18
CA HIS A 251 12.42 -6.27 -13.11
C HIS A 251 11.41 -5.41 -13.89
N HIS A 252 11.20 -4.18 -13.44
CA HIS A 252 10.39 -3.20 -14.12
C HIS A 252 11.16 -2.36 -15.14
N PHE A 253 12.49 -2.49 -15.15
CA PHE A 253 13.38 -1.69 -15.98
C PHE A 253 13.79 -2.39 -17.28
N PHE A 254 13.49 -3.68 -17.42
CA PHE A 254 13.96 -4.53 -18.52
C PHE A 254 13.73 -3.94 -19.92
N PHE A 255 12.56 -3.38 -20.17
CA PHE A 255 12.14 -2.97 -21.52
C PHE A 255 11.68 -1.51 -21.61
N ILE A 256 12.04 -0.68 -20.61
CA ILE A 256 11.70 0.75 -20.60
C ILE A 256 12.83 1.65 -21.10
N GLY A 257 13.96 1.09 -21.54
CA GLY A 257 15.11 1.84 -22.09
C GLY A 257 16.27 2.09 -21.12
N THR A 258 16.31 1.44 -19.96
CA THR A 258 17.47 1.48 -19.05
C THR A 258 18.62 0.58 -19.55
N PRO A 259 19.86 0.74 -19.05
CA PRO A 259 20.98 -0.09 -19.48
C PRO A 259 20.81 -1.60 -19.19
N ASP A 260 21.38 -2.44 -20.04
CA ASP A 260 21.23 -3.91 -20.06
C ASP A 260 21.62 -4.62 -18.75
N TYR A 261 22.42 -4.00 -17.89
CA TYR A 261 22.76 -4.61 -16.59
C TYR A 261 21.52 -4.83 -15.72
N TRP A 262 20.44 -4.06 -15.94
CA TRP A 262 19.17 -4.26 -15.23
C TRP A 262 18.47 -5.57 -15.59
N LEU A 263 18.69 -6.13 -16.79
CA LEU A 263 18.18 -7.46 -17.14
C LEU A 263 18.68 -8.52 -16.15
N TRP A 264 19.95 -8.42 -15.76
CA TRP A 264 20.58 -9.33 -14.80
C TRP A 264 20.21 -9.01 -13.36
N ILE A 265 20.38 -7.74 -12.94
CA ILE A 265 20.09 -7.33 -11.55
C ILE A 265 18.61 -7.58 -11.24
N GLY A 266 17.70 -7.11 -12.10
CA GLY A 266 16.27 -7.29 -11.91
C GLY A 266 15.87 -8.76 -11.87
N SER A 267 16.41 -9.60 -12.77
CA SER A 267 16.08 -11.04 -12.76
C SER A 267 16.59 -11.74 -11.50
N VAL A 268 17.81 -11.43 -11.04
CA VAL A 268 18.39 -12.09 -9.85
C VAL A 268 17.66 -11.70 -8.58
N PHE A 269 17.43 -10.40 -8.36
CA PHE A 269 16.87 -9.94 -7.10
C PHE A 269 15.35 -10.15 -7.02
N SER A 270 14.61 -9.98 -8.12
CA SER A 270 13.17 -10.30 -8.13
C SER A 270 12.90 -11.80 -8.00
N ALA A 271 13.80 -12.67 -8.49
CA ALA A 271 13.69 -14.11 -8.26
C ALA A 271 13.81 -14.51 -6.77
N LEU A 272 14.35 -13.63 -5.93
CA LEU A 272 14.46 -13.85 -4.48
C LEU A 272 13.23 -13.31 -3.70
N GLU A 273 12.42 -12.44 -4.30
CA GLU A 273 11.22 -11.86 -3.66
C GLU A 273 10.16 -12.87 -3.21
N PRO A 274 9.97 -14.05 -3.84
CA PRO A 274 9.05 -15.05 -3.31
C PRO A 274 9.45 -15.62 -1.94
N ILE A 275 10.73 -15.54 -1.58
CA ILE A 275 11.27 -16.12 -0.33
C ILE A 275 10.61 -15.50 0.92
N PRO A 276 10.62 -14.18 1.14
CA PRO A 276 9.97 -13.57 2.31
C PRO A 276 8.47 -13.92 2.41
N PHE A 277 7.73 -13.99 1.30
CA PHE A 277 6.32 -14.37 1.30
C PHE A 277 6.09 -15.84 1.67
N PHE A 278 6.93 -16.73 1.15
CA PHE A 278 6.89 -18.15 1.52
C PHE A 278 7.18 -18.33 3.01
N MET A 279 8.22 -17.65 3.52
CA MET A 279 8.58 -17.64 4.93
C MET A 279 7.44 -17.10 5.81
N MET A 280 6.79 -16.01 5.39
CA MET A 280 5.64 -15.42 6.08
C MET A 280 4.48 -16.41 6.18
N THR A 281 4.19 -17.14 5.10
CA THR A 281 3.15 -18.18 5.09
C THR A 281 3.48 -19.30 6.07
N MET A 282 4.67 -19.90 5.93
CA MET A 282 5.11 -20.99 6.82
C MET A 282 5.08 -20.56 8.29
N PHE A 283 5.54 -19.35 8.57
CA PHE A 283 5.55 -18.76 9.90
C PHE A 283 4.13 -18.53 10.45
N ALA A 284 3.23 -17.93 9.69
CA ALA A 284 1.86 -17.66 10.14
C ALA A 284 1.14 -18.96 10.53
N PHE A 285 1.26 -20.01 9.71
CA PHE A 285 0.71 -21.33 10.04
C PHE A 285 1.37 -21.97 11.25
N ASN A 286 2.70 -21.87 11.38
CA ASN A 286 3.43 -22.41 12.53
C ASN A 286 2.97 -21.76 13.85
N VAL A 287 2.87 -20.43 13.89
CA VAL A 287 2.45 -19.67 15.08
C VAL A 287 1.00 -19.98 15.45
N VAL A 288 0.10 -20.08 14.47
CA VAL A 288 -1.30 -20.46 14.74
C VAL A 288 -1.40 -21.92 15.22
N LYS A 289 -0.62 -22.84 14.67
CA LYS A 289 -0.57 -24.24 15.12
C LYS A 289 -0.08 -24.35 16.57
N ASN A 290 0.94 -23.56 16.93
CA ASN A 290 1.56 -23.55 18.26
C ASN A 290 0.90 -22.55 19.22
N ARG A 291 -0.34 -22.14 18.95
CA ARG A 291 -1.05 -21.15 19.78
C ARG A 291 -1.18 -21.63 21.23
N ARG A 292 -0.94 -20.73 22.17
CA ARG A 292 -1.11 -20.95 23.62
C ARG A 292 -2.48 -20.50 24.12
N ARG A 293 -3.24 -19.82 23.28
CA ARG A 293 -4.57 -19.31 23.58
C ARG A 293 -5.51 -19.59 22.43
N ASP A 294 -6.75 -19.96 22.75
CA ASP A 294 -7.82 -19.95 21.76
C ASP A 294 -8.56 -18.62 21.78
N HIS A 295 -8.31 -17.77 20.78
CA HIS A 295 -8.95 -16.45 20.69
C HIS A 295 -10.38 -16.60 20.11
N PRO A 296 -11.40 -15.93 20.69
CA PRO A 296 -12.77 -16.00 20.17
C PRO A 296 -12.95 -15.37 18.78
N ASN A 297 -11.96 -14.64 18.26
CA ASN A 297 -12.05 -13.93 16.99
C ASN A 297 -11.44 -14.80 15.89
N LYS A 298 -12.18 -15.84 15.50
CA LYS A 298 -11.76 -16.79 14.47
C LYS A 298 -11.60 -16.12 13.09
N VAL A 299 -12.37 -15.06 12.85
CA VAL A 299 -12.29 -14.25 11.62
C VAL A 299 -10.92 -13.59 11.49
N ALA A 300 -10.40 -12.98 12.56
CA ALA A 300 -9.06 -12.39 12.54
C ALA A 300 -7.95 -13.42 12.27
N VAL A 301 -8.07 -14.63 12.81
CA VAL A 301 -7.12 -15.72 12.54
C VAL A 301 -7.21 -16.16 11.07
N LEU A 302 -8.42 -16.32 10.54
CA LEU A 302 -8.65 -16.69 9.15
C LEU A 302 -8.06 -15.65 8.20
N TRP A 303 -8.31 -14.36 8.44
CA TRP A 303 -7.74 -13.29 7.62
C TRP A 303 -6.22 -13.19 7.76
N ALA A 304 -5.65 -13.39 8.96
CA ALA A 304 -4.20 -13.39 9.14
C ALA A 304 -3.50 -14.51 8.32
N LEU A 305 -4.06 -15.73 8.35
CA LEU A 305 -3.57 -16.84 7.53
C LEU A 305 -3.82 -16.59 6.04
N GLY A 306 -5.03 -16.12 5.70
CA GLY A 306 -5.43 -15.81 4.34
C GLY A 306 -4.56 -14.75 3.68
N THR A 307 -4.23 -13.67 4.39
CA THR A 307 -3.30 -12.62 3.93
C THR A 307 -1.94 -13.22 3.58
N ALA A 308 -1.37 -14.06 4.46
CA ALA A 308 -0.07 -14.67 4.18
C ALA A 308 -0.12 -15.59 2.95
N VAL A 309 -1.17 -16.42 2.83
CA VAL A 309 -1.37 -17.30 1.66
C VAL A 309 -1.55 -16.49 0.38
N MET A 310 -2.42 -15.48 0.39
CA MET A 310 -2.68 -14.65 -0.79
C MET A 310 -1.48 -13.83 -1.21
N ALA A 311 -0.68 -13.35 -0.24
CA ALA A 311 0.59 -12.68 -0.54
C ALA A 311 1.57 -13.64 -1.23
N PHE A 312 1.71 -14.88 -0.76
CA PHE A 312 2.56 -15.88 -1.41
C PHE A 312 2.03 -16.33 -2.77
N LEU A 313 0.74 -16.59 -2.94
CA LEU A 313 0.19 -17.00 -4.23
C LEU A 313 0.21 -15.85 -5.25
N GLY A 314 -0.14 -14.64 -4.81
CA GLY A 314 -0.16 -13.45 -5.66
C GLY A 314 1.25 -13.00 -6.05
N ALA A 315 2.00 -12.46 -5.08
CA ALA A 315 3.34 -11.93 -5.35
C ALA A 315 4.37 -13.05 -5.56
N GLY A 316 4.37 -14.07 -4.69
CA GLY A 316 5.38 -15.13 -4.71
C GLY A 316 5.26 -16.09 -5.91
N VAL A 317 4.06 -16.55 -6.25
CA VAL A 317 3.86 -17.52 -7.35
C VAL A 317 3.54 -16.80 -8.65
N TRP A 318 2.45 -16.02 -8.71
CA TRP A 318 2.07 -15.37 -9.96
C TRP A 318 3.04 -14.27 -10.38
N GLY A 319 3.60 -13.50 -9.44
CA GLY A 319 4.69 -12.58 -9.73
C GLY A 319 5.93 -13.29 -10.28
N PHE A 320 6.35 -14.41 -9.68
CA PHE A 320 7.52 -15.15 -10.18
C PHE A 320 7.33 -15.69 -11.61
N LEU A 321 6.10 -16.08 -11.98
CA LEU A 321 5.81 -16.61 -13.33
C LEU A 321 6.19 -15.64 -14.46
N HIS A 322 6.21 -14.33 -14.21
CA HIS A 322 6.59 -13.33 -15.21
C HIS A 322 7.85 -12.52 -14.88
N THR A 323 8.56 -12.81 -13.78
CA THR A 323 9.61 -11.92 -13.26
C THR A 323 10.94 -12.01 -14.00
N LEU A 324 11.24 -13.15 -14.64
CA LEU A 324 12.51 -13.35 -15.33
C LEU A 324 12.50 -12.66 -16.69
N ALA A 325 13.55 -11.89 -17.01
CA ALA A 325 13.59 -11.10 -18.25
C ALA A 325 13.24 -11.89 -19.54
N PRO A 326 13.72 -13.13 -19.76
CA PRO A 326 13.34 -13.89 -20.96
C PRO A 326 11.86 -14.24 -21.06
N VAL A 327 11.18 -14.41 -19.91
CA VAL A 327 9.74 -14.66 -19.86
C VAL A 327 8.98 -13.33 -19.96
N ASN A 328 9.41 -12.34 -19.17
CA ASN A 328 8.82 -11.00 -19.17
C ASN A 328 8.81 -10.39 -20.56
N PHE A 329 9.82 -10.66 -21.41
CA PHE A 329 9.86 -10.21 -22.79
C PHE A 329 8.58 -10.52 -23.59
N TYR A 330 7.95 -11.67 -23.31
CA TYR A 330 6.71 -12.08 -23.98
C TYR A 330 5.44 -11.70 -23.22
N THR A 331 5.53 -11.55 -21.90
CA THR A 331 4.37 -11.28 -21.03
C THR A 331 4.25 -9.80 -20.62
N HIS A 332 5.17 -8.93 -21.05
CA HIS A 332 5.16 -7.52 -20.68
C HIS A 332 3.95 -6.82 -21.30
N GLY A 333 3.08 -6.25 -20.46
CA GLY A 333 1.87 -5.55 -20.90
C GLY A 333 0.74 -6.46 -21.40
N THR A 334 0.78 -7.76 -21.08
CA THR A 334 -0.28 -8.73 -21.42
C THR A 334 -1.21 -9.07 -20.27
#